data_AF-A0A1X1Z3N3-F1
#
_entry.id   AF-A0A1X1Z3N3-F1
#
_cell.length_a   1.000
_cell.length_b   1.000
_cell.length_c   1.000
_cell.angle_alpha   90.00
_cell.angle_beta   90.00
_cell.angle_gamma   90.00
#
_symmetry.space_group_name_H-M   'P 1'
#
loop_
_entity.id
_entity.type
_entity.pdbx_description
1 polymer ?
#
loop_
_entity_poly.entity_id
_entity_poly.type
_entity_poly.pdbx_seq_one_letter_code
_entity_poly.pdbx_strand_id
1 'polypeptide(L)'
;MTLVLLYLVVLVLTALLLFGVASTLFGRGEQLPPLPRATTATMLPASGVTGADVEAVKFSQVLRGYHTGEVDWVLERLGAELDSLRGQLAAAQAAAASAAAETR
;
A
#
# COMPACT_ATOMS: atom_id res chain seq x y z
N MET A 1 13.74 -39.21 34.51
CA MET A 1 13.26 -38.86 33.14
C MET A 1 11.96 -38.08 33.18
N THR A 2 10.92 -38.54 33.88
CA THR A 2 9.62 -37.85 34.02
C THR A 2 9.71 -36.45 34.67
N LEU A 3 10.50 -36.30 35.75
CA LEU A 3 10.69 -34.99 36.40
C LEU A 3 11.36 -33.96 35.46
N VAL A 4 12.37 -34.39 34.71
CA VAL A 4 13.06 -33.53 33.73
C VAL A 4 12.09 -33.06 32.64
N LEU A 5 11.25 -33.97 32.14
CA LEU A 5 10.20 -33.64 31.18
C LEU A 5 9.18 -32.65 31.77
N LEU A 6 8.74 -32.86 33.01
CA LEU A 6 7.81 -31.96 33.70
C LEU A 6 8.39 -30.55 33.87
N TYR A 7 9.64 -30.43 34.29
CA TYR A 7 10.32 -29.14 34.39
C TYR A 7 10.45 -28.44 33.03
N LEU A 8 10.79 -29.17 31.96
CA LEU A 8 10.85 -28.61 30.62
C LEU A 8 9.50 -28.09 30.14
N VAL A 9 8.42 -28.83 30.38
CA VAL A 9 7.06 -28.40 30.01
C VAL A 9 6.68 -27.14 30.77
N VAL A 10 6.90 -27.09 32.09
CA VAL A 10 6.61 -25.91 32.91
C VAL A 10 7.45 -24.71 32.46
N LEU A 11 8.72 -24.93 32.13
CA LEU A 11 9.60 -23.86 31.62
C LEU A 11 9.07 -23.29 30.31
N VAL A 12 8.70 -24.13 29.35
CA VAL A 12 8.15 -23.70 28.06
C VAL A 12 6.83 -22.96 28.25
N LEU A 13 5.92 -23.49 29.09
CA LEU A 13 4.66 -22.81 29.40
C LEU A 13 4.89 -21.45 30.04
N THR A 14 5.83 -21.35 30.97
CA THR A 14 6.19 -20.08 31.62
C THR A 14 6.80 -19.12 30.60
N ALA A 15 7.69 -19.60 29.74
CA ALA A 15 8.30 -18.79 28.69
C ALA A 15 7.24 -18.26 27.71
N LEU A 16 6.30 -19.09 27.27
CA LEU A 16 5.18 -18.69 26.40
C LEU A 16 4.26 -17.69 27.09
N LEU A 17 3.97 -17.89 28.38
CA LEU A 17 3.15 -16.98 29.18
C LEU A 17 3.82 -15.61 29.32
N LEU A 18 5.10 -15.60 29.73
CA LEU A 18 5.88 -14.37 29.85
C LEU A 18 6.04 -13.68 28.50
N PHE A 19 6.30 -14.43 27.43
CA PHE A 19 6.39 -13.91 26.08
C PHE A 19 5.06 -13.31 25.62
N GLY A 20 3.93 -13.98 25.89
CA GLY A 20 2.60 -13.48 25.59
C GLY A 20 2.28 -12.17 26.31
N VAL A 21 2.55 -12.12 27.62
CA VAL A 21 2.36 -10.90 28.44
C VAL A 21 3.30 -9.78 28.00
N ALA A 22 4.57 -10.08 27.74
CA ALA A 22 5.51 -9.09 27.22
C ALA A 22 5.10 -8.60 25.83
N SER A 23 4.62 -9.47 24.95
CA SER A 23 4.14 -9.11 23.61
C SER A 23 2.86 -8.27 23.65
N THR A 24 1.99 -8.42 24.64
CA THR A 24 0.82 -7.52 24.77
C THR A 24 1.19 -6.17 25.37
N LEU A 25 2.11 -6.15 26.34
CA LEU A 25 2.58 -4.92 26.99
C LEU A 25 3.52 -4.09 26.11
N PHE A 26 4.43 -4.75 25.40
CA PHE A 26 5.46 -4.10 24.56
C PHE A 26 5.20 -4.24 23.04
N GLY A 27 4.48 -5.29 22.61
CA GLY A 27 4.49 -5.79 21.22
C GLY A 27 3.55 -5.10 20.23
N ARG A 28 3.20 -3.83 20.46
CA ARG A 28 2.80 -2.94 19.35
C ARG A 28 3.87 -1.92 18.97
N GLY A 29 5.09 -2.06 19.51
CA GLY A 29 6.08 -0.99 19.49
C GLY A 29 5.53 0.22 20.26
N GLU A 30 6.38 1.17 20.66
CA GLU A 30 5.82 2.50 20.88
C GLU A 30 5.05 2.93 19.62
N GLN A 31 4.03 3.78 19.77
CA GLN A 31 3.56 4.58 18.65
C GLN A 31 4.76 5.40 18.18
N LEU A 32 5.54 4.81 17.27
CA LEU A 32 6.57 5.51 16.55
C LEU A 32 5.85 6.72 15.96
N PRO A 33 6.37 7.94 16.21
CA PRO A 33 5.77 9.13 15.65
C PRO A 33 5.54 8.86 14.16
N PRO A 34 4.33 9.13 13.64
CA PRO A 34 3.98 8.76 12.28
C PRO A 34 5.11 9.22 11.36
N LEU A 35 5.71 8.27 10.65
CA LEU A 35 6.77 8.54 9.69
C LEU A 35 6.34 9.77 8.88
N PRO A 36 7.23 10.76 8.67
CA PRO A 36 6.91 11.94 7.87
C PRO A 36 6.21 11.47 6.58
N ARG A 37 5.11 12.12 6.17
CA ARG A 37 4.26 11.65 5.05
C ARG A 37 5.03 11.38 3.74
N ALA A 38 6.27 11.86 3.64
CA ALA A 38 7.20 11.60 2.55
C ALA A 38 7.87 10.20 2.58
N THR A 39 7.68 9.38 3.61
CA THR A 39 8.22 8.01 3.72
C THR A 39 7.14 6.94 3.57
N THR A 40 5.92 7.32 3.20
CA THR A 40 4.88 6.36 2.82
C THR A 40 5.23 5.81 1.44
N ALA A 41 5.24 4.48 1.27
CA ALA A 41 5.46 3.82 -0.02
C ALA A 41 4.40 4.18 -1.09
N THR A 42 3.37 4.94 -0.69
CA THR A 42 2.39 5.58 -1.58
C THR A 42 3.03 6.75 -2.30
N MET A 43 3.76 6.46 -3.38
CA MET A 43 4.33 7.48 -4.27
C MET A 43 3.54 7.47 -5.58
N LEU A 44 2.98 8.63 -5.94
CA LEU A 44 2.44 8.91 -7.26
C LEU A 44 3.34 9.95 -7.93
N PRO A 45 3.58 9.86 -9.26
CA PRO A 45 4.29 10.91 -9.98
C PRO A 45 3.63 12.28 -9.75
N ALA A 46 4.44 13.33 -9.58
CA ALA A 46 3.95 14.70 -9.34
C ALA A 46 3.06 15.24 -10.48
N SER A 47 3.25 14.70 -11.67
CA SER A 47 2.48 14.97 -12.88
C SER A 47 2.57 13.75 -13.78
N GLY A 48 1.64 13.58 -14.70
CA GLY A 48 1.79 12.50 -15.68
C GLY A 48 1.48 11.10 -15.12
N VAL A 49 0.64 10.99 -14.07
CA VAL A 49 0.10 9.71 -13.54
C VAL A 49 -0.64 8.86 -14.58
N THR A 50 -0.13 7.68 -14.91
CA THR A 50 -0.78 6.68 -15.79
C THR A 50 -1.56 5.64 -14.97
N GLY A 51 -2.36 4.80 -15.63
CA GLY A 51 -3.00 3.65 -14.98
C GLY A 51 -1.98 2.71 -14.34
N ALA A 52 -0.84 2.48 -15.00
CA ALA A 52 0.27 1.68 -14.45
C ALA A 52 0.86 2.30 -13.16
N ASP A 53 0.94 3.63 -13.09
CA ASP A 53 1.40 4.32 -11.87
C ASP A 53 0.42 4.14 -10.71
N VAL A 54 -0.89 4.06 -10.99
CA VAL A 54 -1.94 3.81 -10.00
C VAL A 54 -1.89 2.37 -9.50
N GLU A 55 -1.65 1.40 -10.37
CA GLU A 55 -1.49 -0.02 -10.02
C GLU A 55 -0.26 -0.27 -9.11
N ALA A 56 0.81 0.50 -9.32
CA ALA A 56 2.03 0.39 -8.54
C ALA A 56 1.91 0.91 -7.09
N VAL A 57 0.85 1.67 -6.76
CA VAL A 57 0.67 2.30 -5.45
C VAL A 57 0.53 1.27 -4.35
N LYS A 58 1.20 1.51 -3.20
CA LYS A 58 1.06 0.70 -1.99
C LYS A 58 0.50 1.55 -0.86
N PHE A 59 -0.56 1.04 -0.22
CA PHE A 59 -1.20 1.67 0.94
C PHE A 59 -0.81 0.97 2.25
N SER A 60 -0.67 1.73 3.33
CA SER A 60 -0.47 1.18 4.67
C SER A 60 -1.79 0.67 5.27
N GLN A 61 -1.76 -0.48 5.93
CA GLN A 61 -2.93 -1.05 6.61
C GLN A 61 -3.17 -0.41 7.97
N VAL A 62 -4.43 -0.13 8.30
CA VAL A 62 -4.86 0.44 9.59
C VAL A 62 -6.05 -0.37 10.16
N LEU A 63 -6.17 -0.42 11.49
CA LEU A 63 -7.15 -1.25 12.20
C LEU A 63 -8.60 -0.97 11.81
N ARG A 64 -8.88 0.26 11.36
CA ARG A 64 -10.13 0.69 10.73
C ARG A 64 -9.77 1.44 9.45
N GLY A 65 -9.85 0.74 8.33
CA GLY A 65 -9.60 1.28 6.99
C GLY A 65 -10.72 0.92 6.03
N TYR A 66 -10.61 1.40 4.80
CA TYR A 66 -11.48 0.96 3.72
C TYR A 66 -11.24 -0.52 3.39
N HIS A 67 -12.28 -1.18 2.88
CA HIS A 67 -12.17 -2.55 2.44
C HIS A 67 -11.21 -2.62 1.24
N THR A 68 -10.14 -3.41 1.35
CA THR A 68 -9.10 -3.47 0.31
C THR A 68 -9.66 -3.86 -1.04
N GLY A 69 -10.57 -4.84 -1.10
CA GLY A 69 -11.21 -5.24 -2.36
C GLY A 69 -12.10 -4.18 -2.99
N GLU A 70 -12.70 -3.26 -2.20
CA GLU A 70 -13.48 -2.16 -2.77
C GLU A 70 -12.54 -1.08 -3.32
N VAL A 71 -11.47 -0.78 -2.58
CA VAL A 71 -10.44 0.17 -3.01
C VAL A 71 -9.75 -0.32 -4.28
N ASP A 72 -9.36 -1.59 -4.33
CA ASP A 72 -8.69 -2.18 -5.49
C ASP A 72 -9.57 -2.11 -6.74
N TRP A 73 -10.87 -2.44 -6.61
CA TRP A 73 -11.83 -2.32 -7.70
C TRP A 73 -11.98 -0.87 -8.20
N VAL A 74 -12.06 0.10 -7.28
CA VAL A 74 -12.16 1.53 -7.65
C VAL A 74 -10.88 1.99 -8.36
N LEU A 75 -9.71 1.62 -7.86
CA LEU A 75 -8.42 2.01 -8.44
C LEU A 75 -8.21 1.41 -9.83
N GLU A 76 -8.59 0.15 -10.04
CA GLU A 76 -8.55 -0.48 -11.36
C GLU A 76 -9.45 0.27 -12.35
N ARG A 77 -10.68 0.58 -11.95
CA ARG A 77 -11.62 1.32 -12.80
C ARG A 77 -11.11 2.73 -13.13
N LEU A 78 -10.55 3.43 -12.14
CA LEU A 78 -9.99 4.76 -12.33
C LEU A 78 -8.72 4.75 -13.19
N GLY A 79 -7.85 3.75 -13.04
CA GLY A 79 -6.65 3.59 -13.87
C GLY A 79 -7.00 3.42 -15.35
N ALA A 80 -7.98 2.56 -15.65
CA ALA A 80 -8.46 2.37 -17.01
C ALA A 80 -9.06 3.64 -17.63
N GLU A 81 -9.84 4.40 -16.85
CA GLU A 81 -10.43 5.67 -17.31
C GLU A 81 -9.34 6.73 -17.57
N LEU A 82 -8.33 6.79 -16.70
CA LEU A 82 -7.21 7.72 -16.85
C LEU A 82 -6.41 7.45 -18.13
N ASP A 83 -6.16 6.19 -18.45
CA ASP A 83 -5.47 5.81 -19.68
C ASP A 83 -6.31 6.11 -20.93
N SER A 84 -7.62 5.89 -20.87
CA SER A 84 -8.56 6.27 -21.93
C SER A 84 -8.52 7.78 -22.22
N LEU A 85 -8.63 8.60 -21.17
CA LEU A 85 -8.62 10.06 -21.30
C LEU A 85 -7.28 10.57 -21.84
N ARG A 86 -6.17 9.93 -21.46
CA ARG A 86 -4.85 10.26 -21.99
C ARG A 86 -4.67 9.89 -23.44
N GLY A 87 -5.17 8.72 -23.85
CA GLY A 87 -5.18 8.32 -25.25
C GLY A 87 -5.93 9.35 -26.11
N GLN A 88 -7.08 9.82 -25.63
CA GLN A 88 -7.88 10.85 -26.31
C GLN A 88 -7.14 12.19 -26.39
N LEU A 89 -6.50 12.63 -25.30
CA LEU A 89 -5.72 13.87 -25.27
C LEU A 89 -4.52 13.81 -26.22
N ALA A 90 -3.80 12.69 -26.26
CA ALA A 90 -2.70 12.47 -27.19
C ALA A 90 -3.17 12.51 -28.65
N ALA A 91 -4.30 11.87 -28.96
CA ALA A 91 -4.90 11.89 -30.30
C ALA A 91 -5.32 13.32 -30.71
N ALA A 92 -5.94 14.08 -29.81
CA ALA A 92 -6.35 15.46 -30.05
C ALA A 92 -5.14 16.38 -30.30
N GLN A 93 -4.06 16.22 -29.54
CA GLN A 93 -2.83 16.97 -29.73
C GLN A 93 -2.14 16.64 -31.05
N ALA A 94 -2.13 15.36 -31.46
CA ALA A 94 -1.58 14.94 -32.75
C ALA A 94 -2.36 15.56 -33.92
N ALA A 95 -3.70 15.54 -33.86
CA ALA A 95 -4.55 16.15 -34.88
C ALA A 95 -4.35 17.68 -34.99
N ALA A 96 -4.18 18.36 -33.85
CA ALA A 96 -3.88 19.79 -33.83
C ALA A 96 -2.49 20.08 -34.45
N ALA A 97 -1.49 19.24 -34.15
CA ALA A 97 -0.15 19.38 -34.70
C ALA A 97 -0.11 19.15 -36.22
N SER A 98 -0.86 18.18 -36.75
CA SER A 98 -0.95 17.94 -38.20
C SER A 98 -1.62 19.10 -38.93
N ALA A 99 -2.70 19.67 -38.36
CA ALA A 99 -3.37 20.83 -38.96
C ALA A 99 -2.46 22.08 -39.00
N ALA A 100 -1.65 22.28 -37.95
CA ALA A 100 -0.67 23.36 -37.91
C ALA A 100 0.47 23.18 -38.93
N ALA A 101 0.86 21.92 -39.22
CA ALA A 101 1.87 21.61 -40.22
C ALA A 101 1.37 21.81 -41.66
N GLU A 102 0.09 21.54 -41.93
CA GLU A 102 -0.53 21.73 -43.25
C GLU A 102 -0.75 23.21 -43.61
N THR A 103 -0.82 24.08 -42.59
CA THR A 103 -0.97 25.53 -42.78
C THR A 103 0.36 26.25 -43.07
N ARG A 104 1.50 25.55 -42.96
CA ARG A 104 2.85 26.11 -43.14
C ARG A 104 3.46 25.69 -44.47
#